data_AF-A0A536VRJ3-F1
#
_entry.id   AF-A0A536VRJ3-F1
#
_cell.length_a   1.000
_cell.length_b   1.000
_cell.length_c   1.000
_cell.angle_alpha   90.00
_cell.angle_beta   90.00
_cell.angle_gamma   90.00
#
_symmetry.space_group_name_H-M   'P 1'
#
loop_
_entity.id
_entity.type
_entity.pdbx_description
1 polymer ?
#
loop_
_entity_poly.entity_id
_entity_poly.type
_entity_poly.pdbx_seq_one_letter_code
_entity_poly.pdbx_strand_id
1 'polypeptide(L)'
;MANQVASGLALTLFGVGLSAFVGKPFESVSLPHYGPLEIPYLSQIPVVGTILFKQHALVYVSWALFAGVSWFLYKSRAGLVLRSIGESPESAHAIGYPVIRIRYLATLFGGAMAGLAGAHLSEFYAPMWAEGMVAGRGWIALALVVFATWRPARVMVGAYLFGGVTIAQFFAQGSGVAVTSQLLSALPYLATIVVLVFISRNVNTIRLNSPVSLGRAYRPD
;
A
#
# COMPACT_ATOMS: atom_id res chain seq x y z
N MET A 1 23.12 10.07 -14.67
CA MET A 1 22.13 9.14 -14.10
C MET A 1 20.75 9.69 -14.39
N ALA A 2 19.81 8.86 -14.81
CA ALA A 2 18.45 9.30 -15.10
C ALA A 2 17.74 9.79 -13.83
N ASN A 3 16.82 10.74 -13.99
CA ASN A 3 15.98 11.22 -12.90
C ASN A 3 15.07 10.06 -12.42
N GLN A 4 15.17 9.69 -11.13
CA GLN A 4 14.41 8.57 -10.55
C GLN A 4 12.89 8.75 -10.67
N VAL A 5 12.42 10.00 -10.63
CA VAL A 5 10.99 10.32 -10.80
C VAL A 5 10.54 10.02 -12.23
N ALA A 6 11.33 10.45 -13.22
CA ALA A 6 11.04 10.17 -14.63
C ALA A 6 11.11 8.67 -14.94
N SER A 7 12.11 7.97 -14.41
CA SER A 7 12.21 6.51 -14.53
C SER A 7 11.03 5.79 -13.88
N GLY A 8 10.58 6.24 -12.71
CA GLY A 8 9.41 5.68 -12.03
C GLY A 8 8.10 5.89 -12.79
N LEU A 9 7.91 7.08 -13.38
CA LEU A 9 6.77 7.37 -14.26
C LEU A 9 6.78 6.49 -15.52
N ALA A 10 7.94 6.37 -16.17
CA ALA A 10 8.10 5.48 -17.32
C ALA A 10 7.79 4.02 -16.97
N LEU A 11 8.24 3.55 -15.80
CA LEU A 11 7.97 2.20 -15.31
C LEU A 11 6.48 1.99 -14.99
N THR A 12 5.79 3.04 -14.53
CA THR A 12 4.34 3.01 -14.30
C THR A 12 3.58 2.86 -15.63
N LEU A 13 3.92 3.67 -16.64
CA LEU A 13 3.31 3.58 -17.97
C LEU A 13 3.57 2.21 -18.62
N PHE A 14 4.81 1.73 -18.51
CA PHE A 14 5.17 0.39 -18.95
C PHE A 14 4.34 -0.69 -18.22
N GLY A 15 4.20 -0.58 -16.90
CA GLY A 15 3.41 -1.52 -16.10
C GLY A 15 1.92 -1.52 -16.47
N VAL A 16 1.33 -0.36 -16.76
CA VAL A 16 -0.05 -0.24 -17.26
C VAL A 16 -0.20 -0.97 -18.60
N GLY A 17 0.68 -0.68 -19.56
CA GLY A 17 0.64 -1.33 -20.88
C GLY A 17 0.90 -2.84 -20.82
N LEU A 18 1.87 -3.28 -20.00
CA LEU A 18 2.17 -4.69 -19.79
C LEU A 18 0.98 -5.42 -19.13
N SER A 19 0.35 -4.80 -18.14
CA SER A 19 -0.84 -5.36 -17.49
C SER A 19 -2.01 -5.48 -18.46
N ALA A 20 -2.21 -4.51 -19.35
CA ALA A 20 -3.26 -4.59 -20.37
C ALA A 20 -2.99 -5.71 -21.37
N PHE A 21 -1.75 -5.83 -21.85
CA PHE A 21 -1.35 -6.88 -22.80
C PHE A 21 -1.49 -8.29 -22.20
N VAL A 22 -0.98 -8.50 -20.99
CA VAL A 22 -1.04 -9.81 -20.31
C VAL A 22 -2.45 -10.12 -19.81
N GLY A 23 -3.21 -9.11 -19.40
CA GLY A 23 -4.55 -9.27 -18.85
C GLY A 23 -5.64 -9.50 -19.88
N LYS A 24 -5.44 -9.09 -21.14
CA LYS A 24 -6.43 -9.22 -22.23
C LYS A 24 -7.11 -10.61 -22.32
N PRO A 25 -6.40 -11.76 -22.21
CA PRO A 25 -7.04 -13.08 -22.26
C PRO A 25 -7.92 -13.41 -21.05
N PHE A 26 -7.74 -12.70 -19.94
CA PHE A 26 -8.47 -12.89 -18.68
C PHE A 26 -9.66 -11.93 -18.54
N GLU A 27 -9.83 -11.01 -19.49
CA GLU A 27 -10.98 -10.11 -19.52
C GLU A 27 -12.28 -10.92 -19.64
N SER A 28 -13.28 -10.58 -18.83
CA SER A 28 -14.59 -11.25 -18.75
C SER A 28 -14.60 -12.72 -18.29
N VAL A 29 -13.45 -13.28 -17.89
CA VAL A 29 -13.39 -14.59 -17.24
C VAL A 29 -13.81 -14.42 -15.77
N SER A 30 -14.96 -14.98 -15.41
CA SER A 30 -15.42 -14.98 -14.02
C SER A 30 -14.60 -16.00 -13.22
N LEU A 31 -13.90 -15.53 -12.20
CA LEU A 31 -13.15 -16.40 -11.29
C LEU A 31 -14.10 -17.06 -10.28
N PRO A 32 -13.83 -18.31 -9.83
CA PRO A 32 -14.57 -18.93 -8.74
C PRO A 32 -14.52 -18.04 -7.49
N HIS A 33 -15.68 -17.70 -6.94
CA HIS A 33 -15.74 -16.88 -5.73
C HIS A 33 -15.38 -17.71 -4.50
N TYR A 34 -14.19 -17.49 -3.94
CA TYR A 34 -13.79 -18.10 -2.68
C TYR A 34 -14.43 -17.32 -1.52
N GLY A 35 -15.42 -17.95 -0.87
CA GLY A 35 -16.06 -17.41 0.33
C GLY A 35 -15.08 -17.16 1.48
N PRO A 36 -15.45 -16.35 2.48
CA PRO A 36 -14.60 -16.04 3.62
C PRO A 36 -14.19 -17.29 4.40
N LEU A 37 -12.94 -17.33 4.86
CA LEU A 37 -12.44 -18.38 5.75
C LEU A 37 -13.06 -18.17 7.14
N GLU A 38 -14.01 -19.03 7.50
CA GLU A 38 -14.61 -19.01 8.83
C GLU A 38 -13.76 -19.86 9.78
N ILE A 39 -13.07 -19.23 10.72
CA ILE A 39 -12.39 -19.95 11.81
C ILE A 39 -13.48 -20.42 12.79
N PRO A 40 -13.64 -21.74 13.03
CA PRO A 40 -14.66 -22.24 13.96
C PRO A 40 -14.43 -21.69 15.37
N TYR A 41 -15.50 -21.48 16.13
CA TYR A 41 -15.54 -20.96 17.52
C TYR A 41 -15.23 -19.46 17.73
N LEU A 42 -14.27 -18.86 17.03
CA LEU A 42 -13.93 -17.42 17.18
C LEU A 42 -14.86 -16.47 16.38
N SER A 43 -15.50 -16.98 15.33
CA SER A 43 -16.45 -16.24 14.49
C SER A 43 -17.83 -16.02 15.14
N GLN A 44 -18.11 -16.70 16.26
CA GLN A 44 -19.39 -16.64 16.98
C GLN A 44 -19.48 -15.49 17.99
N ILE A 45 -18.37 -14.79 18.27
CA ILE A 45 -18.39 -13.60 19.14
C ILE A 45 -19.09 -12.46 18.38
N PRO A 46 -20.21 -11.91 18.88
CA PRO A 46 -20.91 -10.83 18.19
C PRO A 46 -20.00 -9.59 18.05
N VAL A 47 -20.07 -8.93 16.90
CA VAL A 47 -19.25 -7.76 16.50
C VAL A 47 -17.78 -8.10 16.26
N VAL A 48 -17.04 -8.62 17.25
CA VAL A 48 -15.58 -8.86 17.14
C VAL A 48 -15.27 -10.10 16.30
N GLY A 49 -16.05 -11.17 16.47
CA GLY A 49 -15.97 -12.43 15.73
C GLY A 49 -16.19 -12.23 14.22
N THR A 50 -17.23 -11.48 13.87
CA THR A 50 -17.57 -11.20 12.47
C THR A 50 -16.57 -10.26 11.80
N ILE A 51 -16.08 -9.24 12.51
CA ILE A 51 -15.13 -8.26 11.96
C ILE A 51 -13.73 -8.86 11.80
N LEU A 52 -13.25 -9.68 12.72
CA LEU A 52 -11.88 -10.20 12.70
C LEU A 52 -11.74 -11.62 12.15
N PHE A 53 -12.77 -12.47 12.27
CA PHE A 53 -12.67 -13.91 12.01
C PHE A 53 -13.56 -14.41 10.85
N LYS A 54 -14.22 -13.51 10.11
CA LYS A 54 -14.88 -13.78 8.82
C LYS A 54 -14.25 -12.99 7.68
N GLN A 55 -12.93 -13.06 7.57
CA GLN A 55 -12.18 -12.33 6.56
C GLN A 55 -11.59 -13.27 5.50
N HIS A 56 -11.34 -12.73 4.30
CA HIS A 56 -10.65 -13.49 3.24
C HIS A 56 -9.18 -13.73 3.62
N ALA A 57 -8.59 -14.81 3.09
CA ALA A 57 -7.20 -15.23 3.37
C ALA A 57 -6.20 -14.06 3.29
N LEU A 58 -6.39 -13.20 2.28
CA LEU A 58 -5.52 -12.07 1.98
C LEU A 58 -5.52 -10.98 3.08
N VAL A 59 -6.59 -10.84 3.85
CA VAL A 59 -6.64 -9.92 5.00
C VAL A 59 -5.72 -10.43 6.10
N TYR A 60 -5.75 -11.72 6.42
CA TYR A 60 -4.83 -12.31 7.40
C TYR A 60 -3.38 -12.24 6.92
N VAL A 61 -3.14 -12.46 5.62
CA VAL A 61 -1.82 -12.26 5.00
C VAL A 61 -1.36 -10.81 5.17
N SER A 62 -2.25 -9.83 5.00
CA SER A 62 -1.90 -8.41 5.21
C SER A 62 -1.46 -8.11 6.64
N TRP A 63 -2.11 -8.71 7.64
CA TRP A 63 -1.73 -8.57 9.05
C TRP A 63 -0.40 -9.23 9.36
N ALA A 64 -0.19 -10.44 8.83
CA ALA A 64 1.06 -11.17 8.97
C ALA A 64 2.22 -10.40 8.32
N LEU A 65 2.02 -9.87 7.10
CA LEU A 65 3.00 -9.03 6.41
C LEU A 65 3.28 -7.74 7.17
N PHE A 66 2.24 -7.08 7.68
CA PHE A 66 2.41 -5.88 8.50
C PHE A 66 3.26 -6.16 9.74
N ALA A 67 2.96 -7.24 10.48
CA ALA A 67 3.72 -7.65 11.65
C ALA A 67 5.17 -8.02 11.28
N GLY A 68 5.35 -8.80 10.21
CA GLY A 68 6.66 -9.22 9.71
C GLY A 68 7.53 -8.05 9.27
N VAL A 69 6.99 -7.12 8.50
CA VAL A 69 7.69 -5.90 8.05
C VAL A 69 8.01 -5.00 9.23
N SER A 70 7.06 -4.80 10.16
CA SER A 70 7.30 -3.99 11.36
C SER A 70 8.40 -4.59 12.24
N TRP A 71 8.35 -5.91 12.47
CA TRP A 71 9.40 -6.62 13.20
C TRP A 71 10.74 -6.53 12.47
N PHE A 72 10.77 -6.75 11.16
CA PHE A 72 11.98 -6.64 10.36
C PHE A 72 12.62 -5.25 10.50
N LEU A 73 11.85 -4.18 10.29
CA LEU A 73 12.35 -2.80 10.32
C LEU A 73 12.81 -2.34 11.71
N TYR A 74 12.20 -2.83 12.79
CA TYR A 74 12.48 -2.33 14.15
C TYR A 74 13.29 -3.27 15.02
N LYS A 75 13.32 -4.58 14.72
CA LYS A 75 13.95 -5.60 15.58
C LYS A 75 15.03 -6.41 14.88
N SER A 76 15.08 -6.44 13.55
CA SER A 76 16.11 -7.21 12.83
C SER A 76 17.35 -6.38 12.49
N ARG A 77 18.53 -7.02 12.44
CA ARG A 77 19.78 -6.38 12.02
C ARG A 77 19.69 -5.84 10.59
N ALA A 78 19.14 -6.63 9.68
CA ALA A 78 19.02 -6.26 8.27
C ALA A 78 18.08 -5.05 8.09
N GLY A 79 16.99 -4.95 8.85
CA GLY A 79 16.09 -3.80 8.82
C GLY A 79 16.72 -2.52 9.42
N LEU A 80 17.52 -2.65 10.48
CA LEU A 80 18.32 -1.52 10.99
C LEU A 80 19.32 -1.03 9.94
N VAL A 81 20.03 -1.94 9.27
CA VAL A 81 20.94 -1.60 8.16
C VAL A 81 20.19 -0.90 7.03
N LEU A 82 19.01 -1.40 6.62
CA LEU A 82 18.18 -0.76 5.61
C LEU A 82 17.80 0.67 5.99
N ARG A 83 17.40 0.89 7.24
CA ARG A 83 17.07 2.24 7.75
C ARG A 83 18.30 3.15 7.79
N SER A 84 19.45 2.64 8.23
CA SER A 84 20.71 3.38 8.22
C SER A 84 21.14 3.78 6.81
N ILE A 85 20.96 2.90 5.81
CA ILE A 85 21.19 3.22 4.40
C ILE A 85 20.24 4.33 3.89
N GLY A 86 19.02 4.38 4.43
CA GLY A 86 18.06 5.44 4.16
C GLY A 86 18.48 6.79 4.75
N GLU A 87 19.11 6.79 5.92
CA GLU A 87 19.61 7.99 6.59
C GLU A 87 20.94 8.48 5.96
N SER A 88 21.97 7.64 5.97
CA SER A 88 23.29 7.94 5.43
C SER A 88 23.85 6.75 4.65
N PRO A 89 23.69 6.72 3.31
CA PRO A 89 24.20 5.63 2.49
C PRO A 89 25.75 5.63 2.42
N GLU A 90 26.39 6.79 2.49
CA GLU A 90 27.85 6.94 2.52
C GLU A 90 28.46 6.26 3.74
N SER A 91 27.88 6.49 4.92
CA SER A 91 28.33 5.86 6.17
C SER A 91 28.14 4.34 6.14
N ALA A 92 27.04 3.85 5.56
CA ALA A 92 26.80 2.42 5.40
C ALA A 92 27.81 1.77 4.45
N HIS A 93 28.20 2.47 3.38
CA HIS A 93 29.20 1.99 2.43
C HIS A 93 30.61 1.96 3.02
N ALA A 94 30.99 2.97 3.81
CA ALA A 94 32.30 3.01 4.49
C ALA A 94 32.52 1.82 5.43
N ILE A 95 31.44 1.25 5.99
CA ILE A 95 31.46 0.06 6.87
C ILE A 95 31.37 -1.25 6.05
N GLY A 96 31.27 -1.16 4.71
CA GLY A 96 31.33 -2.31 3.79
C GLY A 96 29.97 -2.86 3.34
N TYR A 97 28.85 -2.20 3.65
CA TYR A 97 27.54 -2.69 3.19
C TYR A 97 27.32 -2.43 1.69
N PRO A 98 26.75 -3.41 0.95
CA PRO A 98 26.42 -3.24 -0.46
C PRO A 98 25.13 -2.42 -0.63
N VAL A 99 25.23 -1.10 -0.48
CA VAL A 99 24.12 -0.13 -0.50
C VAL A 99 23.18 -0.32 -1.69
N ILE A 100 23.75 -0.42 -2.90
CA ILE A 100 22.97 -0.54 -4.15
C ILE A 100 22.11 -1.80 -4.13
N ARG A 101 22.68 -2.96 -3.77
CA ARG A 101 21.95 -4.23 -3.72
C ARG A 101 20.81 -4.19 -2.71
N ILE A 102 21.06 -3.63 -1.52
CA ILE A 102 20.04 -3.51 -0.47
C ILE A 102 18.88 -2.61 -0.92
N ARG A 103 19.17 -1.49 -1.59
CA ARG A 103 18.13 -0.61 -2.16
C ARG A 103 17.30 -1.32 -3.23
N TYR A 104 17.93 -2.05 -4.15
CA TYR A 104 17.20 -2.82 -5.16
C TYR A 104 16.32 -3.91 -4.55
N LEU A 105 16.81 -4.66 -3.55
CA LEU A 105 16.02 -5.67 -2.86
C LEU A 105 14.79 -5.05 -2.18
N ALA A 106 14.93 -3.88 -1.55
CA ALA A 106 13.81 -3.17 -0.95
C ALA A 106 12.76 -2.73 -2.00
N THR A 107 13.22 -2.22 -3.15
CA THR A 107 12.32 -1.84 -4.26
C THR A 107 11.62 -3.06 -4.87
N LEU A 108 12.33 -4.18 -5.06
CA LEU A 108 11.76 -5.43 -5.56
C LEU A 108 10.71 -5.98 -4.61
N PHE A 109 10.98 -5.96 -3.30
CA PHE A 109 10.00 -6.34 -2.28
C PHE A 109 8.74 -5.45 -2.35
N GLY A 110 8.91 -4.13 -2.47
CA GLY A 110 7.79 -3.20 -2.67
C GLY A 110 6.97 -3.51 -3.93
N GLY A 111 7.64 -3.83 -5.04
CA GLY A 111 7.00 -4.25 -6.29
C GLY A 111 6.23 -5.56 -6.16
N ALA A 112 6.80 -6.56 -5.47
CA ALA A 112 6.11 -7.82 -5.18
C ALA A 112 4.85 -7.60 -4.33
N MET A 113 4.90 -6.67 -3.36
CA MET A 113 3.74 -6.30 -2.56
C MET A 113 2.65 -5.58 -3.37
N ALA A 114 3.05 -4.72 -4.31
CA ALA A 114 2.10 -4.11 -5.25
C ALA A 114 1.43 -5.16 -6.16
N GLY A 115 2.20 -6.18 -6.61
CA GLY A 115 1.66 -7.31 -7.37
C GLY A 115 0.62 -8.11 -6.58
N LEU A 116 0.90 -8.43 -5.32
CA LEU A 116 -0.06 -9.10 -4.43
C LEU A 116 -1.33 -8.28 -4.19
N ALA A 117 -1.21 -6.95 -4.08
CA ALA A 117 -2.37 -6.06 -4.01
C ALA A 117 -3.20 -6.08 -5.31
N GLY A 118 -2.55 -6.18 -6.48
CA GLY A 118 -3.22 -6.34 -7.78
C GLY A 118 -3.96 -7.67 -7.93
N ALA A 119 -3.38 -8.77 -7.41
CA ALA A 119 -4.04 -10.06 -7.37
C ALA A 119 -5.33 -10.01 -6.51
N HIS A 120 -5.27 -9.37 -5.34
CA HIS A 120 -6.44 -9.17 -4.50
C HIS A 120 -7.56 -8.38 -5.19
N LEU A 121 -7.21 -7.36 -5.98
CA LEU A 121 -8.21 -6.58 -6.73
C LEU A 121 -8.95 -7.45 -7.76
N SER A 122 -8.21 -8.30 -8.48
CA SER A 122 -8.76 -9.19 -9.54
C SER A 122 -9.58 -10.36 -9.00
N GLU A 123 -9.37 -10.76 -7.75
CA GLU A 123 -10.01 -11.94 -7.17
C GLU A 123 -11.17 -11.62 -6.23
N PHE A 124 -11.00 -10.62 -5.36
CA PHE A 124 -11.97 -10.30 -4.31
C PHE A 124 -12.74 -9.01 -4.54
N TYR A 125 -12.10 -8.00 -5.15
CA TYR A 125 -12.73 -6.68 -5.30
C TYR A 125 -13.70 -6.64 -6.49
N ALA A 126 -13.28 -7.20 -7.62
CA ALA A 126 -14.16 -7.58 -8.72
C ALA A 126 -13.71 -8.98 -9.15
N PRO A 127 -14.55 -10.03 -9.10
CA PRO A 127 -14.17 -11.40 -9.46
C PRO A 127 -14.02 -11.59 -10.98
N MET A 128 -13.51 -10.56 -11.64
CA MET A 128 -13.17 -10.49 -13.04
C MET A 128 -11.99 -9.53 -13.18
N TRP A 129 -11.06 -9.86 -14.06
CA TRP A 129 -10.04 -8.91 -14.46
C TRP A 129 -10.64 -7.92 -15.46
N ALA A 130 -10.42 -6.63 -15.22
CA ALA A 130 -10.81 -5.56 -16.13
C ALA A 130 -9.64 -4.60 -16.31
N GLU A 131 -9.45 -4.13 -17.55
CA GLU A 131 -8.40 -3.17 -17.85
C GLU A 131 -8.59 -1.91 -17.01
N GLY A 132 -7.50 -1.43 -16.40
CA GLY A 132 -7.52 -0.21 -15.61
C GLY A 132 -8.23 -0.31 -14.26
N MET A 133 -8.55 -1.52 -13.76
CA MET A 133 -9.28 -1.70 -12.49
C MET A 133 -8.62 -1.04 -11.25
N VAL A 134 -7.29 -0.84 -11.28
CA VAL A 134 -6.56 -0.13 -10.22
C VAL A 134 -7.01 1.33 -10.12
N ALA A 135 -7.44 1.94 -11.23
CA ALA A 135 -8.06 3.27 -11.30
C ALA A 135 -7.33 4.35 -10.48
N GLY A 136 -5.99 4.36 -10.50
CA GLY A 136 -5.18 5.34 -9.78
C GLY A 136 -5.04 5.13 -8.27
N ARG A 137 -5.61 4.06 -7.69
CA ARG A 137 -5.48 3.73 -6.25
C ARG A 137 -4.02 3.58 -5.78
N GLY A 138 -3.11 3.23 -6.69
CA GLY A 138 -1.67 3.17 -6.40
C GLY A 138 -1.06 4.52 -5.98
N TRP A 139 -1.60 5.65 -6.46
CA TRP A 139 -1.15 6.99 -6.07
C TRP A 139 -1.50 7.31 -4.61
N ILE A 140 -2.62 6.77 -4.12
CA ILE A 140 -3.03 6.90 -2.71
C ILE A 140 -1.97 6.26 -1.81
N ALA A 141 -1.42 5.11 -2.20
CA ALA A 141 -0.37 4.44 -1.42
C ALA A 141 0.90 5.31 -1.28
N LEU A 142 1.31 6.01 -2.35
CA LEU A 142 2.44 6.93 -2.29
C LEU A 142 2.18 8.11 -1.33
N ALA A 143 1.00 8.72 -1.42
CA ALA A 143 0.61 9.81 -0.52
C ALA A 143 0.53 9.35 0.95
N LEU A 144 -0.01 8.16 1.16
CA LEU A 144 -0.21 7.57 2.47
C LEU A 144 1.10 7.27 3.19
N VAL A 145 2.15 6.82 2.49
CA VAL A 145 3.48 6.62 3.10
C VAL A 145 4.06 7.93 3.63
N VAL A 146 3.89 9.02 2.88
CA VAL A 146 4.33 10.36 3.28
C VAL A 146 3.54 10.84 4.51
N PHE A 147 2.21 10.72 4.49
CA PHE A 147 1.37 11.11 5.62
C PHE A 147 1.61 10.23 6.86
N ALA A 148 1.86 8.94 6.66
CA ALA A 148 2.24 8.04 7.74
C ALA A 148 3.62 8.30 8.32
N THR A 149 4.35 9.31 7.82
CA THR A 149 5.70 9.67 8.23
C THR A 149 6.63 8.44 8.25
N TRP A 150 6.53 7.59 7.21
CA TRP A 150 7.30 6.35 7.07
C TRP A 150 7.18 5.34 8.25
N ARG A 151 6.18 5.49 9.12
CA ARG A 151 5.94 4.57 10.25
C ARG A 151 4.91 3.51 9.85
N PRO A 152 5.25 2.21 9.90
CA PRO A 152 4.34 1.13 9.51
C PRO A 152 2.98 1.19 10.21
N ALA A 153 2.95 1.42 11.53
CA ALA A 153 1.69 1.48 12.28
C ALA A 153 0.74 2.58 11.76
N ARG A 154 1.28 3.74 11.37
CA ARG A 154 0.48 4.83 10.80
C ARG A 154 0.01 4.51 9.37
N VAL A 155 0.84 3.80 8.59
CA VAL A 155 0.46 3.29 7.26
C VAL A 155 -0.76 2.39 7.38
N MET A 156 -0.77 1.47 8.35
CA MET A 156 -1.88 0.53 8.57
C MET A 156 -3.19 1.25 8.89
N VAL A 157 -3.16 2.20 9.84
CA VAL A 157 -4.34 3.00 10.20
C VAL A 157 -4.85 3.81 9.02
N GLY A 158 -3.94 4.46 8.27
CA GLY A 158 -4.29 5.17 7.06
C GLY A 158 -4.95 4.25 6.03
N ALA A 159 -4.42 3.05 5.82
CA ALA A 159 -4.93 2.12 4.82
C ALA A 159 -6.36 1.69 5.13
N TYR A 160 -6.66 1.40 6.40
CA TYR A 160 -8.02 1.10 6.84
C TYR A 160 -8.97 2.28 6.73
N LEU A 161 -8.51 3.50 7.02
CA LEU A 161 -9.34 4.70 6.87
C LEU A 161 -9.72 4.90 5.40
N PHE A 162 -8.76 4.84 4.49
CA PHE A 162 -9.03 4.97 3.06
C PHE A 162 -9.90 3.83 2.51
N GLY A 163 -9.63 2.58 2.91
CA GLY A 163 -10.45 1.43 2.55
C GLY A 163 -11.89 1.56 3.05
N GLY A 164 -12.06 1.98 4.31
CA GLY A 164 -13.36 2.19 4.94
C GLY A 164 -14.17 3.31 4.28
N VAL A 165 -13.53 4.44 3.96
CA VAL A 165 -14.19 5.53 3.21
C VAL A 165 -14.60 5.07 1.82
N THR A 166 -13.77 4.27 1.15
CA THR A 166 -14.09 3.73 -0.17
C THR A 166 -15.29 2.79 -0.12
N ILE A 167 -15.34 1.87 0.84
CA ILE A 167 -16.48 0.95 1.02
C ILE A 167 -17.75 1.72 1.42
N ALA A 168 -17.63 2.70 2.31
CA ALA A 168 -18.76 3.56 2.69
C ALA A 168 -19.34 4.32 1.49
N GLN A 169 -18.47 4.80 0.58
CA GLN A 169 -18.89 5.40 -0.68
C GLN A 169 -19.70 4.40 -1.54
N PHE A 170 -19.28 3.14 -1.64
CA PHE A 170 -20.02 2.10 -2.38
C PHE A 170 -21.37 1.79 -1.74
N PHE A 171 -21.41 1.60 -0.42
CA PHE A 171 -22.66 1.36 0.30
C PHE A 171 -23.65 2.52 0.15
N ALA A 172 -23.18 3.76 0.27
CA ALA A 172 -24.03 4.93 0.12
C ALA A 172 -24.62 5.03 -1.30
N GLN A 173 -23.84 4.70 -2.35
CA GLN A 173 -24.36 4.62 -3.73
C GLN A 173 -25.40 3.49 -3.89
N GLY A 174 -25.17 2.33 -3.27
CA GLY A 174 -26.08 1.18 -3.35
C GLY A 174 -27.38 1.33 -2.54
N SER A 175 -27.36 2.14 -1.47
CA SER A 175 -28.51 2.34 -0.58
C SER A 175 -29.57 3.32 -1.12
N GLY A 176 -29.38 3.90 -2.31
CA GLY A 176 -30.36 4.77 -2.95
C GLY A 176 -30.58 6.13 -2.27
N VAL A 177 -29.72 6.52 -1.32
CA VAL A 177 -29.76 7.87 -0.75
C VAL A 177 -29.51 8.87 -1.88
N ALA A 178 -30.39 9.87 -2.02
CA ALA A 178 -30.34 10.91 -3.05
C ALA A 178 -29.17 11.90 -2.84
N VAL A 179 -28.00 11.41 -2.48
CA VAL A 179 -26.77 12.19 -2.49
C VAL A 179 -26.18 12.12 -3.89
N THR A 180 -25.96 13.28 -4.48
CA THR A 180 -25.31 13.44 -5.79
C THR A 180 -24.01 12.63 -5.84
N SER A 181 -23.83 11.80 -6.89
CA SER A 181 -22.68 10.89 -7.01
C SER A 181 -21.33 11.61 -6.97
N GLN A 182 -21.31 12.89 -7.36
CA GLN A 182 -20.17 13.79 -7.24
C GLN A 182 -19.74 14.00 -5.78
N LEU A 183 -20.69 14.13 -4.83
CA LEU A 183 -20.37 14.33 -3.41
C LEU A 183 -19.82 13.04 -2.79
N LEU A 184 -20.36 11.89 -3.17
CA LEU A 184 -19.84 10.58 -2.74
C LEU A 184 -18.44 10.33 -3.30
N SER A 185 -18.22 10.68 -4.57
CA SER A 185 -16.90 10.60 -5.21
C SER A 185 -15.88 11.56 -4.61
N ALA A 186 -16.33 12.60 -3.89
CA ALA A 186 -15.47 13.51 -3.15
C ALA A 186 -15.04 12.98 -1.77
N LEU A 187 -15.72 11.97 -1.20
CA LEU A 187 -15.44 11.44 0.15
C LEU A 187 -13.97 11.01 0.35
N PRO A 188 -13.31 10.29 -0.59
CA PRO A 188 -11.90 9.94 -0.44
C PRO A 188 -11.01 11.17 -0.32
N TYR A 189 -11.31 12.24 -1.07
CA TYR A 189 -10.56 13.49 -1.03
C TYR A 189 -10.82 14.29 0.25
N LEU A 190 -12.06 14.30 0.75
CA LEU A 190 -12.36 14.93 2.04
C LEU A 190 -11.63 14.20 3.17
N ALA A 191 -11.60 12.87 3.14
CA ALA A 191 -10.84 12.07 4.08
C ALA A 191 -9.33 12.38 4.01
N THR A 192 -8.77 12.56 2.81
CA THR A 192 -7.35 12.94 2.67
C THR A 192 -7.08 14.30 3.31
N ILE A 193 -7.94 15.29 3.07
CA ILE A 193 -7.80 16.65 3.64
C ILE A 193 -7.85 16.58 5.16
N VAL A 194 -8.82 15.87 5.74
CA VAL A 194 -8.94 15.72 7.19
C VAL A 194 -7.68 15.07 7.78
N VAL A 195 -7.23 13.95 7.19
CA VAL A 195 -6.01 13.26 7.62
C VAL A 195 -4.78 14.18 7.51
N LEU A 196 -4.66 14.92 6.41
CA LEU A 196 -3.62 15.93 6.20
C LEU A 196 -3.64 17.00 7.28
N VAL A 197 -4.81 17.56 7.62
CA VAL A 197 -4.94 18.59 8.65
C VAL A 197 -4.46 18.06 10.01
N PHE A 198 -4.84 16.83 10.37
CA PHE A 198 -4.41 16.22 11.64
C PHE A 198 -2.89 15.95 11.69
N ILE A 199 -2.29 15.53 10.57
CA ILE A 199 -0.87 15.17 10.52
C ILE A 199 0.03 16.41 10.34
N SER A 200 -0.38 17.35 9.49
CA SER A 200 0.34 18.61 9.22
C SER A 200 0.38 19.56 10.41
N ARG A 201 -0.48 19.35 11.42
CA ARG A 201 -0.38 20.04 12.72
C ARG A 201 0.98 19.91 13.39
N ASN A 202 1.78 18.88 13.08
CA ASN A 202 3.08 18.68 13.71
C ASN A 202 4.20 18.39 12.69
N VAL A 203 4.60 19.44 11.96
CA VAL A 203 5.65 19.44 10.93
C VAL A 203 6.97 18.81 11.40
N ASN A 204 7.30 18.96 12.69
CA ASN A 204 8.52 18.38 13.29
C ASN A 204 8.54 16.84 13.18
N THR A 205 7.37 16.20 13.25
CA THR A 205 7.27 14.74 13.15
C THR A 205 7.56 14.24 11.73
N ILE A 206 7.26 15.03 10.70
CA ILE A 206 7.51 14.66 9.31
C ILE A 206 9.02 14.73 9.03
N ARG A 207 9.67 15.83 9.44
CA ARG A 207 11.11 16.04 9.25
C ARG A 207 11.98 15.01 9.96
N LEU A 208 11.56 14.55 11.14
CA LEU A 208 12.34 13.61 11.95
C LEU A 208 12.27 12.15 11.48
N ASN A 209 11.29 11.78 10.65
CA ASN A 209 11.09 10.37 10.26
C ASN A 209 11.24 10.12 8.75
N SER A 210 11.47 11.15 7.94
CA SER A 210 11.74 11.00 6.50
C SER A 210 13.20 10.58 6.27
N PRO A 211 13.47 9.48 5.54
CA PRO A 211 14.84 9.10 5.22
C PRO A 211 15.54 10.19 4.41
N VAL A 212 16.69 10.69 4.88
CA VAL A 212 17.39 11.83 4.27
C VAL A 212 17.84 11.56 2.83
N SER A 213 18.16 10.31 2.51
CA SER A 213 18.63 9.91 1.17
C SER A 213 17.52 9.42 0.23
N LEU A 214 16.25 9.60 0.58
CA LEU A 214 15.12 9.20 -0.27
C LEU A 214 15.17 9.91 -1.63
N GLY A 215 15.02 9.15 -2.73
CA GLY A 215 15.03 9.70 -4.09
C GLY A 215 16.39 10.21 -4.59
N ARG A 216 17.45 10.13 -3.77
CA ARG A 216 18.81 10.52 -4.18
C ARG A 216 19.55 9.32 -4.74
N ALA A 217 20.14 9.50 -5.92
CA ALA A 217 21.01 8.49 -6.50
C ALA A 217 22.28 8.37 -5.66
N TYR A 218 22.69 7.13 -5.38
CA TYR A 218 23.89 6.84 -4.59
C TYR A 218 25.06 6.49 -5.51
N ARG A 219 26.25 6.98 -5.17
CA ARG A 219 27.52 6.67 -5.82
C ARG A 219 28.51 6.15 -4.78
N PRO A 220 29.07 4.95 -4.98
CA PRO A 220 30.26 4.54 -4.24
C PRO A 220 31.45 5.25 -4.88
N ASP A 221 31.82 6.39 -4.32
CA ASP A 221 33.07 7.08 -4.65
C ASP A 221 34.23 6.49 -3.84
#